data_AF-A0A954S7Y0-F1
#
_entry.id   AF-A0A954S7Y0-F1
#
_cell.length_a   1.000
_cell.length_b   1.000
_cell.length_c   1.000
_cell.angle_alpha   90.00
_cell.angle_beta   90.00
_cell.angle_gamma   90.00
#
_symmetry.space_group_name_H-M   'P 1'
#
loop_
_entity.id
_entity.type
_entity.pdbx_description
1 polymer ?
#
loop_
_entity_poly.entity_id
_entity_poly.type
_entity_poly.pdbx_seq_one_letter_code
_entity_poly.pdbx_strand_id
1 'polypeptide(L)'
;MRTTFSILLTVILSAVPQFRTHAVEPVASLSVPPSHAISSPLITMTFVMPEQGAARQSMPEIAITADGRVSVRADARSPRTVTGQLPADEWRRIQHVLFVQNRMMDCEARVMEQEIADLRRQRRRPAPGADSAITVFTLKGATGEQTIRCHALGLTATQLPDLQCVQSLCACQECLQNVVKVVRAGGYEQVEETLSTVNQKLKRQLPGTDPLSSEDLNLVDARPDGTKYLQFSRLPATTNANGTLSGLRASEQYLMVSVYERPGRPLEISIIGDTASQ
;
A
#
# COMPACT_ATOMS: atom_id res chain seq x y z
N MET A 1 -14.40 38.87 9.40
CA MET A 1 -14.56 38.62 7.94
C MET A 1 -13.54 37.57 7.54
N ARG A 2 -14.00 36.35 7.22
CA ARG A 2 -13.16 35.21 6.82
C ARG A 2 -13.31 35.04 5.31
N THR A 3 -12.21 35.10 4.59
CA THR A 3 -12.16 34.95 3.13
C THR A 3 -11.83 33.51 2.80
N THR A 4 -12.76 32.82 2.15
CA THR A 4 -12.64 31.44 1.67
C THR A 4 -11.85 31.44 0.36
N PHE A 5 -10.78 30.64 0.27
CA PHE A 5 -10.07 30.38 -0.99
C PHE A 5 -10.73 29.21 -1.72
N SER A 6 -11.16 29.46 -2.97
CA SER A 6 -11.63 28.47 -3.94
C SER A 6 -10.59 28.41 -5.06
N ILE A 7 -10.08 27.23 -5.39
CA ILE A 7 -9.15 27.03 -6.50
C ILE A 7 -9.87 26.18 -7.55
N LEU A 8 -10.30 26.83 -8.62
CA LEU A 8 -10.67 26.21 -9.89
C LEU A 8 -9.39 26.06 -10.74
N LEU A 9 -9.16 24.86 -11.27
CA LEU A 9 -8.16 24.64 -12.32
C LEU A 9 -8.90 24.33 -13.63
N THR A 10 -8.84 25.27 -14.57
CA THR A 10 -9.36 25.17 -15.93
C THR A 10 -8.20 24.83 -16.88
N VAL A 11 -8.34 23.77 -17.69
CA VAL A 11 -7.41 23.45 -18.78
C VAL A 11 -8.19 23.43 -20.09
N ILE A 12 -7.72 24.22 -21.07
CA ILE A 12 -8.30 24.36 -22.43
C ILE A 12 -7.47 23.54 -23.43
N LEU A 13 -8.19 22.93 -24.38
CA LEU A 13 -7.79 22.00 -25.46
C LEU A 13 -6.90 22.55 -26.59
N SER A 14 -6.23 21.62 -27.29
CA SER A 14 -6.10 21.49 -28.77
C SER A 14 -5.46 20.12 -29.10
N ALA A 15 -5.75 19.30 -30.13
CA ALA A 15 -6.84 19.12 -31.12
C ALA A 15 -6.61 17.77 -31.88
N VAL A 16 -7.70 17.07 -32.28
CA VAL A 16 -7.85 15.99 -33.33
C VAL A 16 -7.40 14.52 -33.00
N PRO A 17 -8.05 13.41 -33.47
CA PRO A 17 -9.32 13.21 -34.21
C PRO A 17 -10.41 12.37 -33.47
N GLN A 18 -11.60 12.36 -34.06
CA GLN A 18 -12.88 11.84 -33.57
C GLN A 18 -12.91 10.32 -33.34
N PHE A 19 -12.82 9.90 -32.07
CA PHE A 19 -13.46 8.66 -31.60
C PHE A 19 -14.80 9.01 -30.96
N ARG A 20 -15.81 8.17 -31.19
CA ARG A 20 -17.15 8.28 -30.56
C ARG A 20 -16.99 8.39 -29.05
N THR A 21 -17.12 9.60 -28.54
CA THR A 21 -17.25 9.89 -27.11
C THR A 21 -18.62 9.40 -26.65
N HIS A 22 -18.65 8.28 -25.93
CA HIS A 22 -19.63 8.15 -24.86
C HIS A 22 -19.33 9.26 -23.87
N ALA A 23 -20.34 10.06 -23.52
CA ALA A 23 -20.22 11.12 -22.54
C ALA A 23 -19.68 10.52 -21.23
N VAL A 24 -18.43 10.84 -20.90
CA VAL A 24 -17.85 10.56 -19.60
C VAL A 24 -18.47 11.59 -18.67
N GLU A 25 -19.43 11.16 -17.85
CA GLU A 25 -19.92 11.96 -16.73
C GLU A 25 -18.71 12.39 -15.86
N PRO A 26 -18.69 13.64 -15.38
CA PRO A 26 -17.63 14.11 -14.51
C PRO A 26 -17.56 13.19 -13.28
N VAL A 27 -16.37 12.65 -13.02
CA VAL A 27 -16.05 11.84 -11.85
C VAL A 27 -16.65 12.51 -10.62
N ALA A 28 -17.64 11.86 -10.04
CA ALA A 28 -18.40 12.38 -8.90
C ALA A 28 -17.42 12.81 -7.82
N SER A 29 -17.48 14.09 -7.46
CA SER A 29 -16.71 14.64 -6.36
C SER A 29 -16.98 13.81 -5.10
N LEU A 30 -15.91 13.35 -4.45
CA LEU A 30 -15.97 12.68 -3.15
C LEU A 30 -16.65 13.62 -2.14
N SER A 31 -17.98 13.54 -2.06
CA SER A 31 -18.77 14.30 -1.13
C SER A 31 -18.61 13.66 0.24
N VAL A 32 -17.99 14.40 1.16
CA VAL A 32 -17.82 13.97 2.55
C VAL A 32 -19.20 13.81 3.18
N PRO A 33 -19.60 12.61 3.63
CA PRO A 33 -20.92 12.39 4.21
C PRO A 33 -21.09 13.11 5.56
N PRO A 34 -22.33 13.36 6.01
CA PRO A 34 -22.62 14.11 7.24
C PRO A 34 -22.02 13.47 8.50
N SER A 35 -21.77 14.30 9.52
CA SER A 35 -20.89 14.10 10.70
C SER A 35 -20.98 12.78 11.49
N HIS A 36 -22.01 11.95 11.31
CA HIS A 36 -22.10 10.61 11.91
C HIS A 36 -21.43 9.50 11.08
N ALA A 37 -21.17 9.76 9.78
CA ALA A 37 -20.48 8.86 8.86
C ALA A 37 -18.94 8.90 9.00
N ILE A 38 -18.39 9.85 9.77
CA ILE A 38 -16.94 10.00 9.97
C ILE A 38 -16.34 8.77 10.66
N SER A 39 -17.15 8.02 11.43
CA SER A 39 -16.68 6.83 12.15
C SER A 39 -16.70 5.54 11.34
N SER A 40 -17.33 5.51 10.16
CA SER A 40 -17.35 4.30 9.33
C SER A 40 -16.11 4.21 8.44
N PRO A 41 -15.43 3.05 8.35
CA PRO A 41 -14.33 2.86 7.42
C PRO A 41 -14.76 3.08 5.97
N LEU A 42 -14.02 3.93 5.26
CA LEU A 42 -14.14 4.17 3.83
C LEU A 42 -13.41 3.09 3.03
N ILE A 43 -12.25 2.67 3.52
CA ILE A 43 -11.39 1.67 2.88
C ILE A 43 -11.13 0.57 3.90
N THR A 44 -11.35 -0.68 3.52
CA THR A 44 -10.86 -1.82 4.27
C THR A 44 -10.11 -2.77 3.35
N MET A 45 -9.09 -3.42 3.91
CA MET A 45 -8.42 -4.56 3.29
C MET A 45 -8.38 -5.70 4.31
N THR A 46 -8.83 -6.87 3.89
CA THR A 46 -8.92 -8.08 4.72
C THR A 46 -8.22 -9.24 4.02
N PHE A 47 -7.43 -10.00 4.77
CA PHE A 47 -6.91 -11.29 4.31
C PHE A 47 -7.78 -12.42 4.86
N VAL A 48 -8.46 -13.13 3.96
CA VAL A 48 -9.32 -14.27 4.28
C VAL A 48 -8.53 -15.54 3.99
N MET A 49 -8.27 -16.32 5.04
CA MET A 49 -7.69 -17.65 4.92
C MET A 49 -8.82 -18.68 5.02
N PRO A 50 -8.97 -19.60 4.05
CA PRO A 50 -10.04 -20.60 4.02
C PRO A 50 -10.11 -21.45 5.28
N GLU A 51 -8.95 -21.78 5.88
CA GLU A 51 -8.84 -22.58 7.10
C GLU A 51 -9.22 -21.82 8.39
N GLN A 52 -9.27 -20.48 8.35
CA GLN A 52 -9.59 -19.68 9.53
C GLN A 52 -11.11 -19.54 9.66
N GLY A 53 -11.68 -19.96 10.80
CA GLY A 53 -13.13 -19.87 11.04
C GLY A 53 -13.69 -18.45 10.85
N ALA A 54 -14.99 -18.36 10.54
CA ALA A 54 -15.69 -17.13 10.12
C ALA A 54 -15.45 -15.89 11.01
N ALA A 55 -15.27 -16.09 12.32
CA ALA A 55 -15.01 -15.00 13.27
C ALA A 55 -13.63 -14.33 13.10
N ARG A 56 -12.62 -15.02 12.56
CA ARG A 56 -11.30 -14.42 12.23
C ARG A 56 -11.31 -13.74 10.86
N GLN A 57 -12.20 -14.17 9.97
CA GLN A 57 -12.35 -13.62 8.62
C GLN A 57 -13.05 -12.24 8.62
N SER A 58 -13.69 -11.84 9.72
CA SER A 58 -14.46 -10.59 9.81
C SER A 58 -13.63 -9.36 10.21
N MET A 59 -12.41 -9.53 10.72
CA MET A 59 -11.59 -8.39 11.15
C MET A 59 -10.66 -7.92 10.03
N PRO A 60 -10.76 -6.66 9.58
CA PRO A 60 -9.89 -6.15 8.54
C PRO A 60 -8.44 -6.07 9.02
N GLU A 61 -7.49 -6.29 8.11
CA GLU A 61 -6.08 -6.03 8.36
C GLU A 61 -5.84 -4.54 8.56
N ILE A 62 -6.52 -3.72 7.76
CA ILE A 62 -6.54 -2.26 7.84
C ILE A 62 -7.93 -1.72 7.53
N ALA A 63 -8.34 -0.72 8.30
CA ALA A 63 -9.53 0.08 8.07
C ALA A 63 -9.16 1.57 8.17
N ILE A 64 -9.50 2.35 7.15
CA ILE A 64 -9.23 3.79 7.08
C ILE A 64 -10.56 4.55 6.98
N THR A 65 -10.78 5.53 7.84
CA THR A 65 -11.94 6.43 7.83
C THR A 65 -11.69 7.66 6.95
N ALA A 66 -12.73 8.42 6.64
CA ALA A 66 -12.64 9.60 5.76
C ALA A 66 -11.71 10.71 6.29
N ASP A 67 -11.55 10.80 7.62
CA ASP A 67 -10.66 11.75 8.31
C ASP A 67 -9.21 11.25 8.43
N GLY A 68 -8.87 10.10 7.84
CA GLY A 68 -7.51 9.55 7.86
C GLY A 68 -7.13 8.83 9.15
N ARG A 69 -8.09 8.58 10.08
CA ARG A 69 -7.83 7.62 11.17
C ARG A 69 -7.72 6.23 10.59
N VAL A 70 -6.77 5.48 11.13
CA VAL A 70 -6.46 4.12 10.70
C VAL A 70 -6.55 3.19 11.89
N SER A 71 -7.16 2.03 11.68
CA SER A 71 -7.10 0.89 12.59
C SER A 71 -6.46 -0.26 11.84
N VAL A 72 -5.38 -0.81 12.39
CA VAL A 72 -4.66 -1.96 11.82
C VAL A 72 -4.67 -3.10 12.82
N ARG A 73 -4.71 -4.33 12.34
CA ARG A 73 -4.50 -5.49 13.20
C ARG A 73 -3.06 -5.48 13.74
N ALA A 74 -2.85 -5.75 15.03
CA ALA A 74 -1.54 -5.70 15.66
C ALA A 74 -0.58 -6.75 15.09
N ASP A 75 -1.08 -7.98 14.91
CA ASP A 75 -0.38 -9.07 14.24
C ASP A 75 -1.39 -10.06 13.63
N ALA A 76 -0.97 -10.89 12.67
CA ALA A 76 -1.88 -11.77 11.93
C ALA A 76 -2.65 -12.79 12.80
N ARG A 77 -2.19 -13.06 14.03
CA ARG A 77 -2.78 -14.05 14.96
C ARG A 77 -3.56 -13.40 16.10
N SER A 78 -3.43 -12.10 16.28
CA SER A 78 -3.99 -11.35 17.40
C SER A 78 -5.28 -10.64 17.00
N PRO A 79 -6.31 -10.67 17.88
CA PRO A 79 -7.51 -9.88 17.70
C PRO A 79 -7.30 -8.40 18.06
N ARG A 80 -6.12 -8.02 18.57
CA ARG A 80 -5.83 -6.64 18.96
C ARG A 80 -5.67 -5.77 17.72
N THR A 81 -6.13 -4.53 17.83
CA THR A 81 -5.88 -3.49 16.85
C THR A 81 -4.98 -2.40 17.42
N VAL A 82 -4.17 -1.80 16.57
CA VAL A 82 -3.41 -0.59 16.84
C VAL A 82 -4.03 0.51 15.98
N THR A 83 -4.15 1.71 16.55
CA THR A 83 -4.74 2.85 15.83
C THR A 83 -3.69 3.90 15.57
N GLY A 84 -3.90 4.68 14.51
CA GLY A 84 -3.04 5.80 14.15
C GLY A 84 -3.81 6.86 13.38
N GLN A 85 -3.16 7.98 13.12
CA GLN A 85 -3.66 9.06 12.29
C GLN A 85 -2.69 9.27 11.13
N LEU A 86 -3.20 9.30 9.91
CA LEU A 86 -2.40 9.67 8.74
C LEU A 86 -2.15 11.18 8.73
N PRO A 87 -0.91 11.60 8.44
CA PRO A 87 -0.63 12.97 8.00
C PRO A 87 -1.49 13.34 6.79
N ALA A 88 -1.84 14.62 6.65
CA ALA A 88 -2.79 15.06 5.62
C ALA A 88 -2.25 14.91 4.19
N ASP A 89 -0.96 15.13 4.01
CA ASP A 89 -0.21 14.90 2.77
C ASP A 89 -0.15 13.40 2.42
N GLU A 90 0.13 12.56 3.41
CA GLU A 90 0.15 11.12 3.21
C GLU A 90 -1.23 10.55 2.90
N TRP A 91 -2.28 11.03 3.58
CA TRP A 91 -3.65 10.64 3.28
C TRP A 91 -4.03 11.00 1.84
N ARG A 92 -3.67 12.21 1.40
CA ARG A 92 -3.88 12.63 0.01
C ARG A 92 -3.09 11.77 -0.98
N ARG A 93 -1.85 11.38 -0.64
CA ARG A 93 -1.03 10.48 -1.46
C ARG A 93 -1.71 9.13 -1.62
N ILE A 94 -2.17 8.52 -0.52
CA ILE A 94 -2.88 7.23 -0.54
C ILE A 94 -4.15 7.33 -1.40
N GLN A 95 -4.96 8.38 -1.22
CA GLN A 95 -6.14 8.60 -2.06
C GLN A 95 -5.78 8.70 -3.56
N HIS A 96 -4.71 9.42 -3.88
CA HIS A 96 -4.23 9.54 -5.24
C HIS A 96 -3.78 8.18 -5.81
N VAL A 97 -3.02 7.39 -5.05
CA VAL A 97 -2.61 6.03 -5.46
C VAL A 97 -3.82 5.15 -5.73
N LEU A 98 -4.76 5.06 -4.79
CA LEU A 98 -5.90 4.13 -4.89
C LEU A 98 -6.90 4.54 -5.97
N PHE A 99 -7.28 5.83 -6.01
CA PHE A 99 -8.41 6.29 -6.82
C PHE A 99 -8.02 6.97 -8.12
N VAL A 100 -6.85 7.63 -8.18
CA VAL A 100 -6.42 8.34 -9.39
C VAL A 100 -5.49 7.47 -10.23
N GLN A 101 -4.43 6.93 -9.64
CA GLN A 101 -3.43 6.14 -10.39
C GLN A 101 -3.96 4.75 -10.74
N ASN A 102 -4.54 4.05 -9.76
CA ASN A 102 -4.97 2.66 -9.93
C ASN A 102 -6.47 2.50 -10.19
N ARG A 103 -7.23 3.60 -10.19
CA ARG A 103 -8.66 3.66 -10.52
C ARG A 103 -9.47 2.53 -9.87
N MET A 104 -9.24 2.25 -8.58
CA MET A 104 -9.85 1.08 -7.92
C MET A 104 -11.38 1.02 -8.04
N MET A 105 -12.06 2.18 -8.12
CA MET A 105 -13.51 2.24 -8.28
C MET A 105 -14.00 1.69 -9.63
N ASP A 106 -13.14 1.69 -10.65
CA ASP A 106 -13.48 1.20 -11.99
C ASP A 106 -13.24 -0.32 -12.12
N CYS A 107 -12.68 -0.96 -11.11
CA CYS A 107 -12.38 -2.39 -11.12
C CYS A 107 -13.62 -3.22 -10.81
N GLU A 108 -14.31 -3.69 -11.85
CA GLU A 108 -15.42 -4.61 -11.71
C GLU A 108 -14.95 -6.03 -11.34
N ALA A 109 -15.27 -6.47 -10.12
CA ALA A 109 -14.79 -7.76 -9.60
C ALA A 109 -15.11 -8.95 -10.51
N ARG A 110 -16.33 -9.00 -11.07
CA ARG A 110 -16.75 -10.10 -11.96
C ARG A 110 -15.97 -10.12 -13.27
N VAL A 111 -15.71 -8.95 -13.85
CA VAL A 111 -14.94 -8.83 -15.09
C VAL A 111 -13.50 -9.28 -14.86
N MET A 112 -12.88 -8.79 -13.78
CA MET A 112 -11.53 -9.20 -13.39
C MET A 112 -11.43 -10.72 -13.17
N GLU A 113 -12.37 -11.33 -12.44
CA GLU A 113 -12.38 -12.77 -12.20
C GLU A 113 -12.45 -13.57 -13.52
N GLN A 114 -13.28 -13.11 -14.46
CA GLN A 114 -13.39 -13.72 -15.79
C GLN A 114 -12.08 -13.58 -16.59
N GLU A 115 -11.49 -12.39 -16.63
CA GLU A 115 -10.21 -12.13 -17.32
C GLU A 115 -9.07 -13.00 -16.76
N ILE A 116 -8.99 -13.13 -15.43
CA ILE A 116 -8.03 -14.00 -14.75
C ILE A 116 -8.24 -15.46 -15.18
N ALA A 117 -9.50 -15.93 -15.17
CA ALA A 117 -9.83 -17.31 -15.52
C ALA A 117 -9.49 -17.62 -16.98
N ASP A 118 -9.83 -16.72 -17.91
CA ASP A 118 -9.59 -16.91 -19.33
C ASP A 118 -8.09 -16.86 -19.66
N LEU A 119 -7.34 -15.93 -19.07
CA LEU A 119 -5.89 -15.83 -19.29
C LEU A 119 -5.14 -17.03 -18.70
N ARG A 120 -5.57 -17.55 -17.54
CA ARG A 120 -5.03 -18.80 -16.97
C ARG A 120 -5.28 -19.99 -17.87
N ARG A 121 -6.50 -20.11 -18.42
CA ARG A 121 -6.88 -21.19 -19.35
C ARG A 121 -6.02 -21.12 -20.61
N GLN A 122 -5.86 -19.92 -21.18
CA GLN A 122 -5.02 -19.68 -22.36
C GLN A 122 -3.55 -20.05 -22.11
N ARG A 123 -3.00 -19.71 -20.93
CA ARG A 123 -1.59 -19.96 -20.57
C ARG A 123 -1.35 -21.32 -19.91
N ARG A 124 -2.38 -22.16 -19.78
CA ARG A 124 -2.34 -23.46 -19.08
C ARG A 124 -1.76 -23.33 -17.66
N ARG A 125 -2.10 -22.24 -16.96
CA ARG A 125 -1.71 -22.02 -15.56
C ARG A 125 -2.81 -22.54 -14.64
N PRO A 126 -2.47 -23.30 -13.58
CA PRO A 126 -3.47 -23.76 -12.62
C PRO A 126 -4.10 -22.59 -11.89
N ALA A 127 -5.35 -22.76 -11.48
CA ALA A 127 -5.96 -21.87 -10.50
C ALA A 127 -5.26 -22.03 -9.14
N PRO A 128 -5.28 -21.00 -8.28
CA PRO A 128 -4.85 -21.12 -6.89
C PRO A 128 -5.64 -22.24 -6.21
N GLY A 129 -4.98 -23.01 -5.35
CA GLY A 129 -5.64 -24.06 -4.57
C GLY A 129 -6.75 -23.49 -3.67
N ALA A 130 -7.66 -24.35 -3.24
CA ALA A 130 -8.80 -23.96 -2.38
C ALA A 130 -8.35 -23.26 -1.08
N ASP A 131 -7.15 -23.57 -0.60
CA ASP A 131 -6.56 -23.02 0.64
C ASP A 131 -5.80 -21.69 0.42
N SER A 132 -5.81 -21.16 -0.80
CA SER A 132 -5.11 -19.92 -1.12
C SER A 132 -5.74 -18.72 -0.41
N ALA A 133 -4.88 -17.88 0.18
CA ALA A 133 -5.29 -16.61 0.78
C ALA A 133 -6.09 -15.75 -0.19
N ILE A 134 -7.19 -15.14 0.27
CA ILE A 134 -7.99 -14.20 -0.52
C ILE A 134 -7.76 -12.81 0.05
N THR A 135 -7.40 -11.87 -0.81
CA THR A 135 -7.38 -10.44 -0.45
C THR A 135 -8.72 -9.84 -0.82
N VAL A 136 -9.38 -9.21 0.14
CA VAL A 136 -10.68 -8.55 -0.03
C VAL A 136 -10.51 -7.06 0.25
N PHE A 137 -10.79 -6.24 -0.76
CA PHE A 137 -10.90 -4.79 -0.60
C PHE A 137 -12.37 -4.42 -0.51
N THR A 138 -12.72 -3.56 0.44
CA THR A 138 -14.04 -2.92 0.50
C THR A 138 -13.85 -1.41 0.44
N LEU A 139 -14.52 -0.78 -0.51
CA LEU A 139 -14.48 0.66 -0.74
C LEU A 139 -15.90 1.22 -0.61
N LYS A 140 -16.07 2.23 0.24
CA LYS A 140 -17.33 2.95 0.39
C LYS A 140 -17.20 4.31 -0.27
N GLY A 141 -18.03 4.58 -1.26
CA GLY A 141 -18.18 5.87 -1.90
C GLY A 141 -19.49 6.55 -1.48
N ALA A 142 -19.73 7.74 -2.02
CA ALA A 142 -20.99 8.45 -1.80
C ALA A 142 -22.19 7.72 -2.42
N THR A 143 -21.96 6.97 -3.50
CA THR A 143 -23.01 6.31 -4.30
C THR A 143 -23.18 4.82 -4.01
N GLY A 144 -22.32 4.21 -3.18
CA GLY A 144 -22.41 2.79 -2.88
C GLY A 144 -21.17 2.18 -2.24
N GLU A 145 -21.20 0.86 -2.11
CA GLU A 145 -20.10 0.04 -1.58
C GLU A 145 -19.66 -0.95 -2.66
N GLN A 146 -18.34 -1.05 -2.87
CA GLN A 146 -17.71 -1.96 -3.83
C GLN A 146 -16.80 -2.92 -3.09
N THR A 147 -16.94 -4.21 -3.38
CA THR A 147 -16.07 -5.26 -2.85
C THR A 147 -15.32 -5.92 -3.98
N ILE A 148 -14.00 -6.01 -3.87
CA ILE A 148 -13.12 -6.66 -4.84
C ILE A 148 -12.39 -7.79 -4.14
N ARG A 149 -12.41 -8.99 -4.73
CA ARG A 149 -11.79 -10.19 -4.17
C ARG A 149 -10.76 -10.73 -5.14
N CYS A 150 -9.58 -11.08 -4.65
CA CYS A 150 -8.56 -11.72 -5.48
C CYS A 150 -7.84 -12.82 -4.69
N HIS A 151 -7.80 -14.02 -5.26
CA HIS A 151 -7.05 -15.15 -4.69
C HIS A 151 -5.56 -14.99 -4.95
N ALA A 152 -4.76 -15.11 -3.88
CA ALA A 152 -3.31 -15.00 -3.89
C ALA A 152 -2.82 -13.80 -4.71
N LEU A 153 -3.34 -12.60 -4.41
CA LEU A 153 -3.16 -11.40 -5.25
C LEU A 153 -1.72 -11.18 -5.71
N GLY A 154 -0.74 -11.20 -4.81
CA GLY A 154 0.67 -11.04 -5.18
C GLY A 154 1.19 -12.13 -6.14
N LEU A 155 0.79 -13.40 -5.93
CA LEU A 155 1.16 -14.48 -6.84
C LEU A 155 0.45 -14.33 -8.20
N THR A 156 -0.83 -13.96 -8.19
CA THR A 156 -1.63 -13.73 -9.40
C THR A 156 -1.05 -12.58 -10.21
N ALA A 157 -0.62 -11.49 -9.56
CA ALA A 157 0.05 -10.35 -10.20
C ALA A 157 1.37 -10.77 -10.87
N THR A 158 2.20 -11.57 -10.19
CA THR A 158 3.45 -12.08 -10.75
C THR A 158 3.22 -13.02 -11.93
N GLN A 159 2.18 -13.86 -11.88
CA GLN A 159 1.90 -14.83 -12.94
C GLN A 159 1.21 -14.20 -14.17
N LEU A 160 0.46 -13.11 -13.97
CA LEU A 160 -0.35 -12.45 -14.98
C LEU A 160 0.02 -10.95 -15.04
N PRO A 161 1.26 -10.61 -15.47
CA PRO A 161 1.73 -9.22 -15.51
C PRO A 161 0.94 -8.32 -16.46
N ASP A 162 0.31 -8.91 -17.47
CA ASP A 162 -0.43 -8.19 -18.52
C ASP A 162 -1.86 -7.78 -18.10
N LEU A 163 -2.37 -8.30 -16.97
CA LEU A 163 -3.67 -7.90 -16.45
C LEU A 163 -3.52 -6.64 -15.60
N GLN A 164 -3.74 -5.49 -16.24
CA GLN A 164 -3.60 -4.18 -15.59
C GLN A 164 -4.47 -4.04 -14.33
N CYS A 165 -5.68 -4.61 -14.32
CA CYS A 165 -6.56 -4.61 -13.15
C CYS A 165 -5.91 -5.32 -11.93
N VAL A 166 -5.26 -6.46 -12.15
CA VAL A 166 -4.54 -7.22 -11.11
C VAL A 166 -3.30 -6.45 -10.64
N GLN A 167 -2.54 -5.86 -11.56
CA GLN A 167 -1.37 -5.04 -11.20
C GLN A 167 -1.80 -3.83 -10.35
N SER A 168 -2.89 -3.17 -10.73
CA SER A 168 -3.43 -2.01 -10.03
C SER A 168 -3.86 -2.39 -8.61
N LEU A 169 -4.53 -3.53 -8.43
CA LEU A 169 -4.87 -4.04 -7.09
C LEU A 169 -3.63 -4.41 -6.27
N CYS A 170 -2.60 -5.00 -6.89
CA CYS A 170 -1.36 -5.33 -6.20
C CYS A 170 -0.66 -4.07 -5.68
N ALA A 171 -0.55 -3.03 -6.50
CA ALA A 171 0.01 -1.74 -6.09
C ALA A 171 -0.80 -1.10 -4.94
N CYS A 172 -2.13 -1.21 -4.99
CA CYS A 172 -3.00 -0.76 -3.90
C CYS A 172 -2.78 -1.57 -2.61
N GLN A 173 -2.61 -2.90 -2.73
CA GLN A 173 -2.27 -3.77 -1.60
C GLN A 173 -0.95 -3.34 -0.95
N GLU A 174 0.09 -3.13 -1.75
CA GLU A 174 1.42 -2.73 -1.28
C GLU A 174 1.38 -1.37 -0.59
N CYS A 175 0.67 -0.40 -1.17
CA CYS A 175 0.44 0.91 -0.57
C CYS A 175 -0.22 0.77 0.83
N LEU A 176 -1.31 0.02 0.93
CA LEU A 176 -2.00 -0.19 2.21
C LEU A 176 -1.17 -1.03 3.20
N GLN A 177 -0.39 -1.99 2.73
CA GLN A 177 0.53 -2.76 3.57
C GLN A 177 1.65 -1.87 4.13
N ASN A 178 2.12 -0.87 3.38
CA ASN A 178 3.05 0.11 3.92
C ASN A 178 2.44 0.89 5.08
N VAL A 179 1.18 1.35 4.93
CA VAL A 179 0.45 1.99 6.02
C VAL A 179 0.34 1.08 7.24
N VAL A 180 0.03 -0.21 7.04
CA VAL A 180 0.00 -1.20 8.13
C VAL A 180 1.32 -1.25 8.88
N LYS A 181 2.45 -1.34 8.16
CA LYS A 181 3.79 -1.36 8.78
C LYS A 181 4.04 -0.09 9.58
N VAL A 182 3.80 1.09 9.01
CA VAL A 182 4.03 2.37 9.67
C VAL A 182 3.19 2.51 10.94
N VAL A 183 1.89 2.17 10.90
CA VAL A 183 1.02 2.23 12.09
C VAL A 183 1.51 1.24 13.16
N ARG A 184 1.91 0.01 12.78
CA ARG A 184 2.50 -0.96 13.71
C ARG A 184 3.81 -0.49 14.33
N ALA A 185 4.61 0.28 13.60
CA ALA A 185 5.85 0.86 14.09
C ALA A 185 5.61 1.98 15.13
N GLY A 186 4.40 2.51 15.23
CA GLY A 186 4.04 3.61 16.13
C GLY A 186 3.50 4.85 15.42
N GLY A 187 3.28 4.79 14.11
CA GLY A 187 2.82 5.90 13.29
C GLY A 187 3.96 6.63 12.57
N TYR A 188 3.59 7.57 11.69
CA TYR A 188 4.53 8.28 10.82
C TYR A 188 5.54 9.11 11.62
N GLU A 189 5.11 9.81 12.67
CA GLU A 189 6.00 10.61 13.53
C GLU A 189 7.13 9.76 14.13
N GLN A 190 6.78 8.61 14.72
CA GLN A 190 7.77 7.70 15.30
C GLN A 190 8.74 7.14 14.24
N VAL A 191 8.22 6.78 13.06
CA VAL A 191 9.05 6.27 11.96
C VAL A 191 10.03 7.34 11.47
N GLU A 192 9.59 8.59 11.34
CA GLU A 192 10.45 9.70 10.93
C GLU A 192 11.54 10.03 11.96
N GLU A 193 11.23 9.97 13.27
CA GLU A 193 12.24 10.09 14.33
C GLU A 193 13.32 9.01 14.22
N THR A 194 12.89 7.76 14.01
CA THR A 194 13.80 6.62 13.83
C THR A 194 14.62 6.79 12.56
N LEU A 195 14.01 7.20 11.44
CA LEU A 195 14.68 7.46 10.17
C LEU A 195 15.70 8.59 10.28
N SER A 196 15.43 9.64 11.05
CA SER A 196 16.39 10.72 11.29
C SER A 196 17.70 10.18 11.89
N THR A 197 17.59 9.34 12.92
CA THR A 197 18.75 8.71 13.57
C THR A 197 19.46 7.72 12.64
N VAL A 198 18.67 6.89 11.93
CA VAL A 198 19.18 5.93 10.95
C VAL A 198 19.94 6.62 9.82
N ASN A 199 19.39 7.67 9.23
CA ASN A 199 19.99 8.40 8.11
C ASN A 199 21.25 9.16 8.54
N GLN A 200 21.29 9.66 9.77
CA GLN A 200 22.52 10.23 10.32
C GLN A 200 23.64 9.18 10.42
N LYS A 201 23.32 7.95 10.85
CA LYS A 201 24.28 6.85 10.91
C LYS A 201 24.67 6.35 9.52
N LEU A 202 23.70 6.22 8.62
CA LEU A 202 23.90 5.81 7.24
C LEU A 202 24.86 6.75 6.52
N LYS A 203 24.65 8.06 6.60
CA LYS A 203 25.54 9.08 6.00
C LYS A 203 26.98 8.99 6.50
N ARG A 204 27.20 8.54 7.74
CA ARG A 204 28.55 8.37 8.32
C ARG A 204 29.21 7.06 7.90
N GLN A 205 28.44 5.97 7.81
CA GLN A 205 28.99 4.64 7.50
C GLN A 205 29.10 4.37 6.00
N LEU A 206 28.16 4.85 5.21
CA LEU A 206 28.10 4.70 3.76
C LEU A 206 27.84 6.09 3.13
N PRO A 207 28.86 6.95 3.01
CA PRO A 207 28.71 8.27 2.40
C PRO A 207 28.26 8.15 0.94
N GLY A 208 27.29 8.98 0.54
CA GLY A 208 26.74 8.98 -0.83
C GLY A 208 25.52 8.08 -1.03
N THR A 209 25.13 7.28 -0.03
CA THR A 209 23.84 6.58 -0.04
C THR A 209 22.68 7.55 0.18
N ASP A 210 21.65 7.44 -0.65
CA ASP A 210 20.41 8.23 -0.50
C ASP A 210 19.73 7.94 0.84
N PRO A 211 19.15 8.95 1.53
CA PRO A 211 18.48 8.75 2.81
C PRO A 211 17.28 7.81 2.66
N LEU A 212 17.10 6.92 3.63
CA LEU A 212 15.93 6.05 3.77
C LEU A 212 14.68 6.86 4.08
N SER A 213 13.54 6.36 3.63
CA SER A 213 12.19 6.91 3.81
C SER A 213 11.26 5.88 4.44
N SER A 214 10.05 6.30 4.83
CA SER A 214 9.03 5.37 5.33
C SER A 214 8.56 4.36 4.29
N GLU A 215 8.76 4.60 3.00
CA GLU A 215 8.48 3.65 1.91
C GLU A 215 9.50 2.50 1.88
N ASP A 216 10.71 2.71 2.42
CA ASP A 216 11.73 1.67 2.51
C ASP A 216 11.46 0.70 3.68
N LEU A 217 10.43 0.94 4.49
CA LEU A 217 10.07 0.08 5.64
C LEU A 217 9.47 -1.24 5.15
N ASN A 218 10.22 -2.33 5.36
CA ASN A 218 9.85 -3.65 4.87
C ASN A 218 9.30 -4.59 5.93
N LEU A 219 9.79 -4.50 7.17
CA LEU A 219 9.35 -5.37 8.24
C LEU A 219 9.24 -4.60 9.55
N VAL A 220 8.16 -4.91 10.28
CA VAL A 220 7.90 -4.44 11.64
C VAL A 220 7.47 -5.64 12.48
N ASP A 221 8.21 -5.89 13.55
CA ASP A 221 7.86 -6.88 14.57
C ASP A 221 7.86 -6.20 15.93
N ALA A 222 6.81 -6.42 16.72
CA ALA A 222 6.61 -5.79 18.02
C ALA A 222 6.39 -6.87 19.07
N ARG A 223 7.20 -6.81 20.13
CA ARG A 223 7.14 -7.76 21.23
C ARG A 223 6.28 -7.24 22.37
N PRO A 224 5.69 -8.12 23.21
CA PRO A 224 4.88 -7.71 24.36
C PRO A 224 5.62 -6.85 25.39
N ASP A 225 6.95 -6.91 25.45
CA ASP A 225 7.79 -6.10 26.33
C ASP A 225 8.02 -4.66 25.82
N GLY A 226 7.41 -4.29 24.70
CA GLY A 226 7.57 -2.99 24.05
C GLY A 226 8.79 -2.90 23.13
N THR A 227 9.58 -3.97 23.00
CA THR A 227 10.66 -4.02 22.02
C THR A 227 10.08 -4.03 20.61
N LYS A 228 10.59 -3.16 19.74
CA LYS A 228 10.27 -3.17 18.30
C LYS A 228 11.50 -3.50 17.49
N TYR A 229 11.29 -4.27 16.44
CA TYR A 229 12.26 -4.53 15.38
C TYR A 229 11.72 -3.94 14.08
N LEU A 230 12.47 -3.01 13.50
CA LEU A 230 12.18 -2.39 12.23
C LEU A 230 13.27 -2.78 11.23
N GLN A 231 12.87 -3.08 10.00
CA GLN A 231 13.81 -3.30 8.92
C GLN A 231 13.43 -2.42 7.74
N PHE A 232 14.39 -1.60 7.33
CA PHE A 232 14.33 -0.82 6.10
C PHE A 232 15.19 -1.52 5.06
N SER A 233 14.73 -1.65 3.82
CA SER A 233 15.61 -2.14 2.76
C SER A 233 15.27 -1.64 1.38
N ARG A 234 16.31 -1.50 0.56
CA ARG A 234 16.23 -1.34 -0.89
C ARG A 234 16.82 -2.58 -1.50
N LEU A 235 15.96 -3.38 -2.13
CA LEU A 235 16.40 -4.50 -2.95
C LEU A 235 16.65 -3.96 -4.37
N PRO A 236 17.70 -4.42 -5.07
CA PRO A 236 17.84 -4.11 -6.48
C PRO A 236 16.58 -4.61 -7.21
N ALA A 237 16.02 -3.78 -8.08
CA ALA A 237 14.80 -4.09 -8.82
C ALA A 237 14.92 -5.48 -9.47
N THR A 238 13.91 -6.34 -9.25
CA THR A 238 13.87 -7.67 -9.86
C THR A 238 13.72 -7.55 -11.37
N THR A 239 14.46 -8.38 -12.10
CA THR A 239 14.43 -8.49 -13.56
C THR A 239 13.02 -8.63 -14.11
N ASN A 240 12.70 -7.85 -15.14
CA ASN A 240 11.44 -7.95 -15.88
C ASN A 240 11.30 -9.33 -16.55
N ALA A 241 10.10 -9.67 -17.03
CA ALA A 241 9.79 -10.94 -17.73
C ALA A 241 10.69 -11.29 -18.93
N ASN A 242 11.46 -10.33 -19.47
CA ASN A 242 12.41 -10.52 -20.57
C ASN A 242 13.86 -10.78 -20.10
N GLY A 243 14.11 -10.96 -18.80
CA GLY A 243 15.46 -11.09 -18.24
C GLY A 243 16.32 -9.84 -18.36
N THR A 244 15.75 -8.73 -18.83
CA THR A 244 16.42 -7.44 -18.97
C THR A 244 16.28 -6.68 -17.65
N LEU A 245 17.41 -6.28 -17.07
CA LEU A 245 17.48 -5.36 -15.94
C LEU A 245 16.91 -4.01 -16.41
N SER A 246 15.62 -3.77 -16.19
CA SER A 246 15.03 -2.48 -16.52
C SER A 246 15.27 -1.54 -15.36
N GLY A 247 16.25 -0.65 -15.51
CA GLY A 247 16.28 0.61 -14.77
C GLY A 247 17.25 0.73 -13.60
N LEU A 248 18.25 -0.15 -13.45
CA LEU A 248 19.26 0.03 -12.40
C LEU A 248 20.06 1.32 -12.67
N ARG A 249 19.89 2.33 -11.83
CA ARG A 249 20.97 3.30 -11.59
C ARG A 249 22.08 2.55 -10.86
N ALA A 250 23.34 2.87 -11.14
CA ALA A 250 24.51 2.35 -10.40
C ALA A 250 24.46 2.60 -8.87
N SER A 251 23.49 3.39 -8.39
CA SER A 251 23.21 3.70 -6.99
C SER A 251 22.26 2.72 -6.27
N GLU A 252 21.66 1.74 -6.96
CA GLU A 252 20.72 0.78 -6.36
C GLU A 252 21.45 -0.44 -5.79
N GLN A 253 22.31 -0.15 -4.82
CA GLN A 253 23.00 -1.13 -3.99
C GLN A 253 22.00 -1.82 -3.07
N TYR A 254 22.18 -3.13 -2.85
CA TYR A 254 21.48 -3.82 -1.77
C TYR A 254 21.79 -3.09 -0.47
N LEU A 255 20.75 -2.54 0.16
CA LEU A 255 20.84 -1.86 1.44
C LEU A 255 19.78 -2.44 2.36
N MET A 256 20.20 -2.90 3.52
CA MET A 256 19.34 -3.35 4.59
C MET A 256 19.78 -2.69 5.90
N VAL A 257 18.85 -2.00 6.55
CA VAL A 257 19.06 -1.39 7.86
C VAL A 257 18.07 -1.99 8.85
N SER A 258 18.61 -2.67 9.85
CA SER A 258 17.86 -3.25 10.95
C SER A 258 17.98 -2.34 12.17
N VAL A 259 16.85 -2.04 12.81
CA VAL A 259 16.76 -1.19 14.00
C VAL A 259 16.05 -1.96 15.11
N TYR A 260 16.65 -2.01 16.29
CA TYR A 260 15.98 -2.46 17.51
C TYR A 260 15.71 -1.26 18.42
N GLU A 261 14.44 -1.08 18.75
CA GLU A 261 13.97 -0.08 19.70
C GLU A 261 13.60 -0.80 20.99
N ARG A 262 14.27 -0.47 22.11
CA ARG A 262 13.94 -1.01 23.44
C ARG A 262 13.61 0.15 24.37
N PRO A 263 12.53 0.05 25.18
CA PRO A 263 12.18 1.09 26.13
C PRO A 263 13.38 1.46 27.03
N GLY A 264 13.69 2.76 27.09
CA GLY A 264 14.77 3.30 27.92
C GLY A 264 16.20 3.02 27.44
N ARG A 265 16.39 2.52 26.21
CA ARG A 265 17.72 2.31 25.61
C ARG A 265 17.89 3.09 24.29
N PRO A 266 19.13 3.48 23.92
CA PRO A 266 19.39 4.05 22.62
C PRO A 266 19.09 3.03 21.50
N LEU A 267 18.79 3.53 20.31
CA LEU A 267 18.55 2.70 19.12
C LEU A 267 19.76 1.84 18.78
N GLU A 268 19.55 0.52 18.67
CA GLU A 268 20.56 -0.41 18.16
C GLU A 268 20.36 -0.56 16.64
N ILE A 269 21.26 0.03 15.85
CA ILE A 269 21.16 0.07 14.39
C ILE A 269 22.26 -0.78 13.76
N SER A 270 21.88 -1.74 12.92
CA SER A 270 22.78 -2.56 12.09
C SER A 270 22.56 -2.21 10.62
N ILE A 271 23.63 -1.97 9.88
CA ILE A 271 23.60 -1.62 8.45
C ILE A 271 24.36 -2.70 7.69
N ILE A 272 23.68 -3.30 6.71
CA ILE A 272 24.27 -4.25 5.77
C ILE A 272 24.02 -3.69 4.37
N GLY A 273 25.09 -3.38 3.66
CA GLY A 273 25.01 -2.94 2.27
C GLY A 273 26.36 -2.99 1.59
N ASP A 274 26.34 -3.09 0.26
CA ASP A 274 27.54 -3.10 -0.55
C ASP A 274 27.75 -1.73 -1.18
N THR A 275 28.81 -1.01 -0.83
CA THR A 275 29.19 0.20 -1.56
C THR A 275 29.96 -0.23 -2.78
N ALA A 276 29.44 0.04 -3.97
CA ALA A 276 30.20 0.00 -5.20
C ALA A 276 31.51 0.75 -4.95
N SER A 277 32.61 -0.01 -4.92
CA SER A 277 33.94 0.55 -4.69
C SER A 277 34.19 1.56 -5.80
N GLN A 278 34.37 2.83 -5.42
CA GLN A 278 34.76 3.89 -6.36
C GLN A 278 36.14 3.63 -6.93
#